data_AF-A0A8H3AUY3-F1
#
_entry.id   AF-A0A8H3AUY3-F1
#
_cell.length_a   1.000
_cell.length_b   1.000
_cell.length_c   1.000
_cell.angle_alpha   90.00
_cell.angle_beta   90.00
_cell.angle_gamma   90.00
#
_symmetry.space_group_name_H-M   'P 1'
#
loop_
_entity.id
_entity.type
_entity.pdbx_description
1 polymer ?
#
loop_
_entity_poly.entity_id
_entity_poly.type
_entity_poly.pdbx_seq_one_letter_code
_entity_poly.pdbx_strand_id
1 'polypeptide(L)'
;MGRKGSTGQQYLNYGCHLHYTIGPDTENGYEKDILALADSWCNPGSAKDKVLIVGGDGNRSWYNPVHKSRVCATAAIYLHDRDLESSEWLSMLTAEEWRAWDKPAIELAVITHDRPWSLRRLLDSVKQAHYFGDTVNVVINLEQTSDQETRQIAEEFTMEPTGGHVFVRHRIVYAGLMTAVVESWYPHGNHSYGVMLEDDVELSPLFYAWIKFCILRYRYGTPLRDASQLYGISLYQPKVAELHMQGRRPFSARDIFAMANIKHPHTPYLSQVPCSWGAVYFPEHWREFRQYLSLRLSEHVIPTTDIVVPNLRSNRWSRSWKKFFNEMVYLQGYVSLYPNYDYFVSLSTNHLEVGEHVPANIDQEKQRQYFLPLMQEPEVANRHPGKERGVKLLDLPLSNLPKWANLPVLDLWGNISSLGKLRNVGLERRMNMSVCQPDEMEASALEYLCPPKEATHLEAAHKALDAFATGDDDLDLMQG
;
A
#
# COMPACT_ATOMS: atom_id res chain seq x y z
N MET A 1 2.94 34.96 23.27
CA MET A 1 2.67 36.41 23.30
C MET A 1 1.35 36.68 22.58
N GLY A 2 0.37 37.26 23.29
CA GLY A 2 -0.99 37.40 22.78
C GLY A 2 -1.13 38.41 21.63
N ARG A 3 -1.89 38.01 20.61
CA ARG A 3 -2.57 38.92 19.69
C ARG A 3 -4.02 38.49 19.56
N LYS A 4 -4.93 39.31 20.11
CA LYS A 4 -6.35 39.33 19.75
C LYS A 4 -6.45 39.72 18.28
N GLY A 5 -6.84 38.77 17.42
CA GLY A 5 -7.20 39.01 16.02
C GLY A 5 -8.69 39.33 15.91
N SER A 6 -8.99 40.54 15.45
CA SER A 6 -10.33 41.01 15.09
C SER A 6 -10.82 40.35 13.80
N THR A 7 -12.07 39.88 13.82
CA THR A 7 -13.03 39.80 12.69
C THR A 7 -12.50 39.41 11.30
N GLY A 8 -12.66 38.13 10.96
CA GLY A 8 -13.37 37.73 9.74
C GLY A 8 -12.80 38.16 8.38
N GLN A 9 -11.50 37.96 8.13
CA GLN A 9 -10.98 37.90 6.77
C GLN A 9 -10.96 36.44 6.28
N GLN A 10 -11.90 36.09 5.40
CA GLN A 10 -11.83 34.85 4.62
C GLN A 10 -10.73 35.02 3.56
N TYR A 11 -9.61 34.32 3.74
CA TYR A 11 -8.63 34.12 2.68
C TYR A 11 -9.15 32.99 1.78
N LEU A 12 -9.57 33.31 0.55
CA LEU A 12 -9.83 32.32 -0.50
C LEU A 12 -8.48 31.76 -0.98
N ASN A 13 -7.96 30.76 -0.27
CA ASN A 13 -6.90 29.91 -0.80
C ASN A 13 -7.56 28.91 -1.77
N TYR A 14 -7.18 28.96 -3.05
CA TYR A 14 -7.51 27.92 -4.01
C TYR A 14 -6.98 26.58 -3.48
N GLY A 15 -7.84 25.77 -2.86
CA GLY A 15 -7.51 24.41 -2.42
C GLY A 15 -7.86 24.06 -0.98
N CYS A 16 -8.00 25.02 -0.06
CA CYS A 16 -8.37 24.68 1.32
C CYS A 16 -9.89 24.47 1.42
N HIS A 17 -10.32 23.24 1.71
CA HIS A 17 -11.75 22.91 1.87
C HIS A 17 -12.27 23.13 3.30
N LEU A 18 -11.44 23.64 4.21
CA LEU A 18 -11.77 23.79 5.63
C LEU A 18 -11.89 25.25 6.06
N HIS A 19 -13.02 25.58 6.67
CA HIS A 19 -13.14 26.75 7.54
C HIS A 19 -12.89 26.31 8.99
N TYR A 20 -12.05 27.03 9.74
CA TYR A 20 -11.68 26.64 11.10
C TYR A 20 -11.96 27.75 12.12
N THR A 21 -12.15 27.33 13.36
CA THR A 21 -12.27 28.17 14.55
C THR A 21 -11.41 27.57 15.66
N ILE A 22 -10.68 28.41 16.39
CA ILE A 22 -9.81 27.96 17.49
C ILE A 22 -10.52 28.27 18.82
N GLY A 23 -10.68 27.26 19.67
CA GLY A 23 -11.15 27.41 21.05
C GLY A 23 -9.98 27.40 22.03
N PRO A 24 -9.96 28.24 23.07
CA PRO A 24 -8.97 28.17 24.14
C PRO A 24 -9.22 26.94 25.02
N ASP A 25 -8.15 26.25 25.45
CA ASP A 25 -8.21 25.29 26.56
C ASP A 25 -8.40 26.09 27.86
N THR A 26 -9.51 25.87 28.57
CA THR A 26 -9.84 26.64 29.77
C THR A 26 -9.22 26.06 31.05
N GLU A 27 -8.38 25.03 30.94
CA GLU A 27 -7.77 24.27 32.06
C GLU A 27 -8.78 23.57 33.00
N ASN A 28 -10.09 23.85 32.85
CA ASN A 28 -11.20 23.29 33.63
C ASN A 28 -11.87 22.12 32.91
N GLY A 29 -11.07 21.10 32.55
CA GLY A 29 -11.55 19.84 32.00
C GLY A 29 -11.85 19.91 30.50
N TYR A 30 -10.82 19.67 29.70
CA TYR A 30 -10.82 19.58 28.24
C TYR A 30 -12.05 18.88 27.62
N GLU A 31 -12.51 17.78 28.23
CA GLU A 31 -13.71 17.06 27.78
C GLU A 31 -14.98 17.94 27.77
N LYS A 32 -15.17 18.81 28.76
CA LYS A 32 -16.34 19.69 28.84
C LYS A 32 -16.33 20.74 27.73
N ASP A 33 -15.16 21.28 27.40
CA ASP A 33 -15.01 22.28 26.35
C ASP A 33 -15.26 21.67 24.96
N ILE A 34 -14.75 20.46 24.71
CA ILE A 34 -15.06 19.70 23.48
C ILE A 34 -16.56 19.45 23.37
N LEU A 35 -17.18 18.92 24.43
CA LEU A 35 -18.60 18.57 24.40
C LEU A 35 -19.46 19.82 24.21
N ALA A 36 -19.15 20.93 24.89
CA ALA A 36 -19.87 22.18 24.71
C ALA A 36 -19.76 22.71 23.26
N LEU A 37 -18.57 22.64 22.66
CA LEU A 37 -18.37 23.00 21.26
C LEU A 37 -19.16 22.08 20.33
N ALA A 38 -19.09 20.76 20.55
CA ALA A 38 -19.77 19.77 19.74
C ALA A 38 -21.29 19.80 19.89
N ASP A 39 -21.83 20.11 21.07
CA ASP A 39 -23.26 20.26 21.32
C ASP A 39 -23.84 21.42 20.51
N SER A 40 -23.09 22.51 20.39
CA SER A 40 -23.47 23.63 19.50
C SER A 40 -23.62 23.20 18.04
N TRP A 41 -23.02 22.07 17.66
CA TRP A 41 -23.08 21.53 16.31
C TRP A 41 -24.29 20.66 16.03
N CYS A 42 -25.01 20.19 17.05
CA CYS A 42 -26.18 19.33 16.88
C CYS A 42 -27.41 20.05 16.31
N ASN A 43 -27.39 21.38 16.20
CA ASN A 43 -28.52 22.17 15.72
C ASN A 43 -28.79 21.94 14.21
N PRO A 44 -30.05 21.66 13.79
CA PRO A 44 -30.41 21.37 12.39
C PRO A 44 -30.10 22.48 11.38
N GLY A 45 -29.96 23.73 11.85
CA GLY A 45 -29.60 24.89 11.03
C GLY A 45 -28.11 25.13 10.85
N SER A 46 -27.25 24.29 11.42
CA SER A 46 -25.79 24.45 11.35
C SER A 46 -25.18 23.75 10.12
N ALA A 47 -23.98 24.18 9.70
CA ALA A 47 -23.28 23.62 8.53
C ALA A 47 -23.22 22.08 8.57
N LYS A 48 -23.48 21.44 7.42
CA LYS A 48 -23.76 19.99 7.33
C LYS A 48 -22.60 19.09 7.74
N ASP A 49 -21.35 19.52 7.52
CA ASP A 49 -20.17 18.70 7.78
C ASP A 49 -19.18 19.46 8.64
N LYS A 50 -18.81 18.88 9.78
CA LYS A 50 -17.90 19.48 10.76
C LYS A 50 -16.90 18.45 11.21
N VAL A 51 -15.64 18.84 11.23
CA VAL A 51 -14.53 17.99 11.65
C VAL A 51 -13.96 18.58 12.92
N LEU A 52 -13.90 17.78 13.97
CA LEU A 52 -13.23 18.13 15.21
C LEU A 52 -11.77 17.67 15.12
N ILE A 53 -10.84 18.60 15.23
CA ILE A 53 -9.41 18.30 15.29
C ILE A 53 -8.90 18.74 16.66
N VAL A 54 -8.26 17.81 17.36
CA VAL A 54 -7.70 17.99 18.69
C VAL A 54 -6.19 17.84 18.59
N GLY A 55 -5.43 18.89 18.89
CA GLY A 55 -3.96 18.85 19.02
C GLY A 55 -3.52 18.70 20.46
N GLY A 56 -2.33 18.13 20.71
CA GLY A 56 -1.78 17.98 22.05
C GLY A 56 -0.51 17.11 22.16
N ASP A 57 0.16 17.25 23.31
CA ASP A 57 1.52 16.76 23.58
C ASP A 57 1.57 15.35 24.22
N GLY A 58 0.45 14.63 24.25
CA GLY A 58 0.38 13.26 24.80
C GLY A 58 0.47 13.18 26.33
N ASN A 59 0.46 14.29 27.07
CA ASN A 59 0.31 14.24 28.53
C ASN A 59 -1.07 13.68 28.92
N ARG A 60 -1.16 13.10 30.14
CA ARG A 60 -2.22 12.26 30.77
C ARG A 60 -3.70 12.49 30.39
N SER A 61 -4.06 13.60 29.79
CA SER A 61 -5.40 13.96 29.31
C SER A 61 -5.83 13.19 28.04
N TRP A 62 -4.90 12.61 27.28
CA TRP A 62 -5.15 11.91 26.00
C TRP A 62 -5.62 10.47 26.13
N TYR A 63 -5.47 9.85 27.31
CA TYR A 63 -5.84 8.44 27.51
C TYR A 63 -7.35 8.16 27.38
N ASN A 64 -8.20 9.19 27.35
CA ASN A 64 -9.64 9.06 27.13
C ASN A 64 -10.13 10.08 26.07
N PRO A 65 -9.89 9.82 24.78
CA PRO A 65 -10.49 10.63 23.72
C PRO A 65 -12.02 10.58 23.83
N VAL A 66 -12.67 11.71 23.58
CA VAL A 66 -14.14 11.76 23.50
C VAL A 66 -14.55 10.97 22.27
N HIS A 67 -15.22 9.86 22.51
CA HIS A 67 -15.67 9.00 21.42
C HIS A 67 -16.55 9.78 20.44
N LYS A 68 -16.33 9.60 19.13
CA LYS A 68 -17.05 10.29 18.04
C LYS A 68 -18.57 10.25 18.20
N SER A 69 -19.13 9.16 18.75
CA SER A 69 -20.57 9.03 18.99
C SER A 69 -21.15 10.02 20.02
N ARG A 70 -20.29 10.69 20.80
CA ARG A 70 -20.67 11.70 21.80
C ARG A 70 -20.61 13.13 21.26
N VAL A 71 -20.17 13.32 20.03
CA VAL A 71 -20.02 14.64 19.41
C VAL A 71 -20.78 14.70 18.09
N CYS A 72 -21.46 15.81 17.81
CA CYS A 72 -22.14 16.03 16.53
C CYS A 72 -21.15 16.47 15.44
N ALA A 73 -20.20 15.59 15.12
CA ALA A 73 -19.14 15.81 14.14
C ALA A 73 -19.09 14.69 13.10
N THR A 74 -18.77 15.05 11.86
CA THR A 74 -18.53 14.14 10.74
C THR A 74 -17.33 13.23 11.00
N ALA A 75 -16.29 13.78 11.63
CA ALA A 75 -15.09 13.10 12.10
C ALA A 75 -14.54 13.82 13.34
N ALA A 76 -13.87 13.06 14.21
CA ALA A 76 -13.16 13.58 15.37
C ALA A 76 -11.77 12.92 15.40
N ILE A 77 -10.72 13.73 15.29
CA ILE A 77 -9.34 13.25 15.20
C ILE A 77 -8.47 13.88 16.29
N TYR A 78 -7.55 13.10 16.80
CA TYR A 78 -6.63 13.46 17.87
C TYR A 78 -5.20 13.39 17.33
N LEU A 79 -4.62 14.53 17.00
CA LEU A 79 -3.31 14.65 16.35
C LEU A 79 -2.23 15.00 17.37
N HIS A 80 -1.25 14.12 17.54
CA HIS A 80 -0.09 14.46 18.37
C HIS A 80 0.61 15.68 17.77
N ASP A 81 1.18 16.56 18.59
CA ASP A 81 1.92 17.74 18.13
C ASP A 81 2.95 17.44 17.03
N ARG A 82 3.64 16.29 17.10
CA ARG A 82 4.60 15.84 16.07
C ARG A 82 3.97 15.60 14.69
N ASP A 83 2.66 15.35 14.62
CA ASP A 83 1.94 15.08 13.37
C ASP A 83 1.36 16.36 12.75
N LEU A 84 1.29 17.47 13.50
CA LEU A 84 0.64 18.71 13.06
C LEU A 84 1.31 19.31 11.81
N GLU A 85 2.63 19.34 11.76
CA GLU A 85 3.39 19.91 10.63
C GLU A 85 3.19 19.10 9.33
N SER A 86 2.89 17.81 9.46
CA SER A 86 2.65 16.87 8.37
C SER A 86 1.16 16.65 8.07
N SER A 87 0.27 17.46 8.64
CA SER A 87 -1.19 17.28 8.56
C SER A 87 -1.88 18.08 7.43
N GLU A 88 -1.12 18.78 6.58
CA GLU A 88 -1.66 19.64 5.51
C GLU A 88 -2.63 18.90 4.56
N TRP A 89 -2.38 17.61 4.30
CA TRP A 89 -3.20 16.78 3.42
C TRP A 89 -4.63 16.56 3.92
N LEU A 90 -4.88 16.69 5.23
CA LEU A 90 -6.23 16.60 5.80
C LEU A 90 -7.16 17.67 5.21
N SER A 91 -6.62 18.83 4.86
CA SER A 91 -7.40 19.92 4.25
C SER A 91 -7.88 19.63 2.83
N MET A 92 -7.33 18.59 2.19
CA MET A 92 -7.71 18.14 0.85
C MET A 92 -8.82 17.09 0.85
N LEU A 93 -9.24 16.62 2.03
CA LEU A 93 -10.28 15.61 2.16
C LEU A 93 -11.68 16.18 1.93
N THR A 94 -12.50 15.44 1.20
CA THR A 94 -13.92 15.77 1.00
C THR A 94 -14.76 15.36 2.21
N ALA A 95 -15.99 15.85 2.31
CA ALA A 95 -16.91 15.45 3.39
C ALA A 95 -17.19 13.94 3.43
N GLU A 96 -17.27 13.28 2.26
CA GLU A 96 -17.47 11.83 2.18
C GLU A 96 -16.25 11.06 2.69
N GLU A 97 -15.05 11.53 2.34
CA GLU A 97 -13.78 10.98 2.83
C GLU A 97 -13.67 11.16 4.35
N TRP A 98 -14.03 12.32 4.90
CA TRP A 98 -14.09 12.54 6.35
C TRP A 98 -15.09 11.61 7.05
N ARG A 99 -16.27 11.36 6.48
CA ARG A 99 -17.23 10.38 7.04
C ARG A 99 -16.64 8.97 7.12
N ALA A 100 -15.70 8.65 6.23
CA ALA A 100 -15.03 7.37 6.19
C ALA A 100 -13.75 7.30 7.02
N TRP A 101 -13.35 8.37 7.74
CA TRP A 101 -12.09 8.44 8.49
C TRP A 101 -11.80 7.20 9.33
N ASP A 102 -12.77 6.76 10.14
CA ASP A 102 -12.63 5.63 11.07
C ASP A 102 -12.91 4.26 10.44
N LYS A 103 -13.28 4.20 9.15
CA LYS A 103 -13.65 2.93 8.49
C LYS A 103 -12.44 2.04 8.14
N PRO A 104 -11.39 2.54 7.46
CA PRO A 104 -10.26 1.69 7.10
C PRO A 104 -9.42 1.31 8.33
N ALA A 105 -9.33 0.01 8.59
CA ALA A 105 -8.37 -0.60 9.50
C ALA A 105 -7.12 -1.00 8.71
N ILE A 106 -5.97 -0.41 9.03
CA ILE A 106 -4.69 -0.63 8.34
C ILE A 106 -3.77 -1.41 9.30
N GLU A 107 -3.27 -2.57 8.85
CA GLU A 107 -2.38 -3.44 9.61
C GLU A 107 -1.04 -3.59 8.88
N LEU A 108 0.07 -3.49 9.60
CA LEU A 108 1.41 -3.70 9.06
C LEU A 108 1.82 -5.15 9.25
N ALA A 109 2.03 -5.89 8.16
CA ALA A 109 2.52 -7.26 8.15
C ALA A 109 4.00 -7.25 7.76
N VAL A 110 4.87 -7.43 8.76
CA VAL A 110 6.32 -7.52 8.60
C VAL A 110 6.71 -8.99 8.39
N ILE A 111 7.55 -9.25 7.40
CA ILE A 111 8.07 -10.57 7.04
C ILE A 111 9.59 -10.52 7.24
N THR A 112 10.13 -11.46 8.00
CA THR A 112 11.57 -11.50 8.28
C THR A 112 12.06 -12.92 8.49
N HIS A 113 13.34 -13.12 8.16
CA HIS A 113 14.02 -14.40 8.32
C HIS A 113 15.21 -14.25 9.28
N ASP A 114 16.42 -13.96 8.80
CA ASP A 114 17.65 -13.97 9.62
C ASP A 114 18.52 -12.71 9.43
N ARG A 115 17.87 -11.54 9.29
CA ARG A 115 18.52 -10.24 9.06
C ARG A 115 18.23 -9.24 10.19
N PRO A 116 18.92 -9.33 11.35
CA PRO A 116 18.57 -8.55 12.53
C PRO A 116 18.71 -7.03 12.33
N TRP A 117 19.78 -6.59 11.65
CA TRP A 117 20.01 -5.16 11.38
C TRP A 117 18.97 -4.58 10.43
N SER A 118 18.58 -5.33 9.40
CA SER A 118 17.55 -4.97 8.44
C SER A 118 16.19 -4.83 9.14
N LEU A 119 15.81 -5.85 9.92
CA LEU A 119 14.58 -5.84 10.70
C LEU A 119 14.55 -4.64 11.65
N ARG A 120 15.63 -4.37 12.38
CA ARG A 120 15.72 -3.22 13.29
C ARG A 120 15.50 -1.90 12.54
N ARG A 121 16.14 -1.71 11.38
CA ARG A 121 15.98 -0.50 10.56
C ARG A 121 14.52 -0.33 10.09
N LEU A 122 13.88 -1.39 9.60
CA LEU A 122 12.46 -1.35 9.23
C LEU A 122 11.60 -0.94 10.44
N LEU A 123 11.74 -1.64 11.56
CA LEU A 123 10.96 -1.41 12.77
C LEU A 123 11.17 0.00 13.35
N ASP A 124 12.40 0.52 13.31
CA ASP A 124 12.71 1.90 13.71
C ASP A 124 12.00 2.90 12.79
N SER A 125 11.93 2.65 11.48
CA SER A 125 11.19 3.51 10.55
C SER A 125 9.67 3.45 10.77
N VAL A 126 9.13 2.29 11.14
CA VAL A 126 7.71 2.12 11.54
C VAL A 126 7.40 2.96 12.78
N LYS A 127 8.28 3.01 13.79
CA LYS A 127 8.08 3.83 15.00
C LYS A 127 8.14 5.34 14.73
N GLN A 128 8.96 5.75 13.76
CA GLN A 128 9.18 7.16 13.41
C GLN A 128 8.06 7.75 12.55
N ALA A 129 7.13 6.93 12.04
CA ALA A 129 6.05 7.42 11.21
C ALA A 129 4.95 8.19 11.97
N HIS A 130 4.24 9.02 11.21
CA HIS A 130 3.10 9.82 11.67
C HIS A 130 1.80 9.07 11.38
N TYR A 131 1.00 8.79 12.42
CA TYR A 131 -0.22 7.98 12.31
C TYR A 131 -1.51 8.80 12.48
N PHE A 132 -1.41 10.09 12.78
CA PHE A 132 -2.54 11.03 12.74
C PHE A 132 -3.70 10.62 13.66
N GLY A 133 -3.37 10.04 14.81
CA GLY A 133 -4.33 9.58 15.82
C GLY A 133 -4.89 8.17 15.59
N ASP A 134 -4.56 7.52 14.47
CA ASP A 134 -4.97 6.14 14.24
C ASP A 134 -4.11 5.17 15.06
N THR A 135 -4.75 4.16 15.64
CA THR A 135 -4.06 3.02 16.26
C THR A 135 -3.74 1.98 15.20
N VAL A 136 -2.46 1.60 15.08
CA VAL A 136 -2.00 0.66 14.05
C VAL A 136 -1.49 -0.63 14.68
N ASN A 137 -1.93 -1.76 14.12
CA ASN A 137 -1.45 -3.07 14.49
C ASN A 137 -0.22 -3.44 13.65
N VAL A 138 0.79 -4.02 14.28
CA VAL A 138 1.99 -4.56 13.64
C VAL A 138 2.06 -6.06 13.91
N VAL A 139 2.10 -6.86 12.85
CA VAL A 139 2.28 -8.31 12.91
C VAL A 139 3.65 -8.64 12.36
N ILE A 140 4.54 -9.16 13.19
CA ILE A 140 5.89 -9.59 12.80
C ILE A 140 5.87 -11.10 12.59
N ASN A 141 6.06 -11.54 11.35
CA ASN A 141 6.04 -12.94 10.94
C ASN A 141 7.49 -13.44 10.81
N LEU A 142 7.91 -14.25 11.78
CA LEU A 142 9.22 -14.89 11.84
C LEU A 142 9.18 -16.26 11.15
N GLU A 143 10.14 -16.49 10.26
CA GLU A 143 10.40 -17.82 9.70
C GLU A 143 10.96 -18.78 10.79
N GLN A 144 10.74 -20.08 10.61
CA GLN A 144 11.17 -21.14 11.53
C GLN A 144 12.68 -21.10 11.81
N THR A 145 13.46 -20.71 10.81
CA THR A 145 14.92 -20.64 10.80
C THR A 145 15.48 -19.27 11.20
N SER A 146 14.66 -18.32 11.67
CA SER A 146 15.15 -17.03 12.18
C SER A 146 16.18 -17.21 13.29
N ASP A 147 17.27 -16.45 13.26
CA ASP A 147 18.31 -16.49 14.28
C ASP A 147 17.85 -15.88 15.62
N GLN A 148 18.64 -16.07 16.67
CA GLN A 148 18.28 -15.63 18.02
C GLN A 148 18.18 -14.09 18.14
N GLU A 149 19.05 -13.34 17.46
CA GLU A 149 19.06 -11.88 17.51
C GLU A 149 17.81 -11.33 16.83
N THR A 150 17.47 -11.83 15.64
CA THR A 150 16.25 -11.44 14.91
C THR A 150 14.99 -11.72 15.72
N ARG A 151 14.90 -12.89 16.39
CA ARG A 151 13.78 -13.22 17.29
C ARG A 151 13.67 -12.24 18.45
N GLN A 152 14.79 -11.96 19.11
CA GLN A 152 14.82 -11.03 20.23
C GLN A 152 14.35 -9.62 19.81
N ILE A 153 14.82 -9.13 18.66
CA ILE A 153 14.39 -7.84 18.11
C ILE A 153 12.87 -7.82 17.88
N ALA A 154 12.30 -8.88 17.33
CA ALA A 154 10.87 -8.98 17.09
C ALA A 154 10.04 -9.05 18.40
N GLU A 155 10.47 -9.86 19.36
CA GLU A 155 9.78 -10.08 20.65
C GLU A 155 9.82 -8.86 21.56
N GLU A 156 10.88 -8.05 21.50
CA GLU A 156 11.05 -6.84 22.30
C GLU A 156 10.42 -5.59 21.64
N PHE A 157 9.98 -5.68 20.39
CA PHE A 157 9.45 -4.54 19.65
C PHE A 157 8.14 -4.02 20.24
N THR A 158 8.06 -2.70 20.42
CA THR A 158 6.84 -2.01 20.87
C THR A 158 6.61 -0.75 20.05
N MET A 159 5.33 -0.39 19.88
CA MET A 159 4.90 0.84 19.20
C MET A 159 4.94 2.08 20.11
N GLU A 160 5.49 1.97 21.32
CA GLU A 160 5.65 3.12 22.24
C GLU A 160 6.60 4.18 21.65
N PRO A 161 6.27 5.49 21.75
CA PRO A 161 5.13 6.09 22.46
C PRO A 161 3.87 6.28 21.59
N THR A 162 3.94 5.92 20.31
CA THR A 162 2.89 6.17 19.31
C THR A 162 1.59 5.42 19.60
N GLY A 163 1.68 4.30 20.33
CA GLY A 163 0.54 3.41 20.60
C GLY A 163 0.30 2.43 19.46
N GLY A 164 -0.40 1.34 19.74
CA GLY A 164 -0.62 0.24 18.79
C GLY A 164 -0.37 -1.13 19.40
N HIS A 165 -0.84 -2.18 18.74
CA HIS A 165 -0.63 -3.56 19.18
C HIS A 165 0.43 -4.23 18.30
N VAL A 166 1.36 -4.94 18.95
CA VAL A 166 2.37 -5.76 18.27
C VAL A 166 2.04 -7.23 18.51
N PHE A 167 2.02 -8.01 17.43
CA PHE A 167 1.83 -9.46 17.47
C PHE A 167 3.02 -10.13 16.79
N VAL A 168 3.70 -11.02 17.50
CA VAL A 168 4.80 -11.80 16.93
C VAL A 168 4.29 -13.21 16.62
N ARG A 169 4.50 -13.66 15.39
CA ARG A 169 4.12 -14.99 14.90
C ARG A 169 5.36 -15.77 14.53
N HIS A 170 5.50 -16.96 15.11
CA HIS A 170 6.59 -17.87 14.81
C HIS A 170 6.09 -19.01 13.94
N ARG A 171 6.73 -19.23 12.80
CA ARG A 171 6.42 -20.38 11.97
C ARG A 171 6.98 -21.66 12.59
N ILE A 172 6.17 -22.72 12.59
CA ILE A 172 6.57 -24.04 13.14
C ILE A 172 7.40 -24.84 12.14
N VAL A 173 7.13 -24.69 10.84
CA VAL A 173 7.79 -25.42 9.74
C VAL A 173 8.27 -24.44 8.70
N TYR A 174 9.53 -24.54 8.27
CA TYR A 174 10.08 -23.70 7.20
C TYR A 174 9.23 -23.80 5.92
N ALA A 175 8.88 -22.66 5.32
CA ALA A 175 7.96 -22.65 4.17
C ALA A 175 8.42 -21.78 2.98
N GLY A 176 9.54 -21.05 3.11
CA GLY A 176 10.13 -20.26 2.04
C GLY A 176 9.36 -18.98 1.72
N LEU A 177 9.95 -18.12 0.86
CA LEU A 177 9.50 -16.75 0.65
C LEU A 177 8.05 -16.62 0.16
N MET A 178 7.64 -17.39 -0.86
CA MET A 178 6.26 -17.34 -1.37
C MET A 178 5.23 -17.58 -0.26
N THR A 179 5.44 -18.60 0.57
CA THR A 179 4.52 -18.92 1.67
C THR A 179 4.60 -17.86 2.77
N ALA A 180 5.81 -17.38 3.09
CA ALA A 180 6.01 -16.30 4.05
C ALA A 180 5.23 -15.04 3.67
N VAL A 181 5.24 -14.65 2.39
CA VAL A 181 4.48 -13.50 1.89
C VAL A 181 2.98 -13.77 1.92
N VAL A 182 2.52 -14.84 1.29
CA VAL A 182 1.08 -15.15 1.11
C VAL A 182 0.35 -15.32 2.45
N GLU A 183 1.04 -15.82 3.46
CA GLU A 183 0.46 -16.10 4.79
C GLU A 183 0.80 -15.03 5.84
N SER A 184 1.46 -13.93 5.46
CA SER A 184 1.79 -12.85 6.40
C SER A 184 0.57 -12.07 6.87
N TRP A 185 -0.51 -12.04 6.08
CA TRP A 185 -1.70 -11.23 6.36
C TRP A 185 -3.01 -11.90 5.92
N TYR A 186 -4.04 -11.72 6.74
CA TYR A 186 -5.39 -12.25 6.54
C TYR A 186 -6.43 -11.16 6.83
N PRO A 187 -7.11 -10.61 5.80
CA PRO A 187 -8.10 -9.57 6.03
C PRO A 187 -9.31 -10.09 6.80
N HIS A 188 -9.61 -9.44 7.92
CA HIS A 188 -10.75 -9.75 8.79
C HIS A 188 -12.08 -9.13 8.31
N GLY A 189 -12.07 -8.32 7.25
CA GLY A 189 -13.27 -7.71 6.67
C GLY A 189 -12.97 -6.94 5.38
N ASN A 190 -13.97 -6.24 4.82
CA ASN A 190 -13.84 -5.45 3.57
C ASN A 190 -13.21 -4.07 3.78
N HIS A 191 -12.95 -3.70 5.04
CA HIS A 191 -12.28 -2.47 5.42
C HIS A 191 -10.93 -2.74 6.10
N SER A 192 -10.41 -3.96 6.00
CA SER A 192 -9.11 -4.39 6.52
C SER A 192 -8.08 -4.32 5.39
N TYR A 193 -7.05 -3.50 5.54
CA TYR A 193 -6.00 -3.29 4.53
C TYR A 193 -4.65 -3.72 5.09
N GLY A 194 -3.94 -4.56 4.35
CA GLY A 194 -2.65 -5.10 4.78
C GLY A 194 -1.49 -4.39 4.11
N VAL A 195 -0.59 -3.80 4.89
CA VAL A 195 0.67 -3.24 4.41
C VAL A 195 1.73 -4.32 4.53
N MET A 196 2.20 -4.85 3.41
CA MET A 196 3.19 -5.92 3.37
C MET A 196 4.60 -5.33 3.30
N LEU A 197 5.45 -5.73 4.23
CA LEU A 197 6.80 -5.19 4.43
C LEU A 197 7.80 -6.33 4.65
N GLU A 198 8.83 -6.40 3.82
CA GLU A 198 10.00 -7.25 4.06
C GLU A 198 11.06 -6.48 4.87
N ASP A 199 11.89 -7.21 5.63
CA ASP A 199 12.88 -6.61 6.54
C ASP A 199 13.95 -5.74 5.86
N ASP A 200 14.15 -5.83 4.55
CA ASP A 200 15.08 -5.00 3.78
C ASP A 200 14.47 -3.68 3.27
N VAL A 201 13.21 -3.41 3.61
CA VAL A 201 12.51 -2.15 3.35
C VAL A 201 12.76 -1.14 4.47
N GLU A 202 12.81 0.14 4.12
CA GLU A 202 12.77 1.26 5.07
C GLU A 202 11.68 2.25 4.65
N LEU A 203 10.93 2.77 5.61
CA LEU A 203 9.75 3.62 5.36
C LEU A 203 10.03 5.10 5.61
N SER A 204 9.39 5.94 4.79
CA SER A 204 9.24 7.37 5.05
C SER A 204 8.37 7.60 6.29
N PRO A 205 8.63 8.60 7.14
CA PRO A 205 7.70 9.00 8.19
C PRO A 205 6.28 9.36 7.72
N LEU A 206 6.12 9.68 6.42
CA LEU A 206 4.86 10.06 5.79
C LEU A 206 4.15 8.91 5.08
N PHE A 207 4.68 7.67 5.14
CA PHE A 207 4.11 6.52 4.42
C PHE A 207 2.62 6.30 4.79
N TYR A 208 2.28 6.44 6.06
CA TYR A 208 0.93 6.19 6.54
C TYR A 208 -0.07 7.23 6.03
N ALA A 209 0.31 8.52 6.01
CA ALA A 209 -0.53 9.56 5.43
C ALA A 209 -0.80 9.33 3.94
N TRP A 210 0.21 8.90 3.17
CA TRP A 210 0.01 8.51 1.77
C TRP A 210 -1.03 7.39 1.63
N ILE A 211 -0.88 6.32 2.43
CA ILE A 211 -1.82 5.19 2.43
C ILE A 211 -3.23 5.67 2.78
N LYS A 212 -3.39 6.36 3.92
CA LYS A 212 -4.68 6.79 4.43
C LYS A 212 -5.36 7.73 3.43
N PHE A 213 -4.63 8.69 2.87
CA PHE A 213 -5.16 9.63 1.89
C PHE A 213 -5.65 8.91 0.63
N CYS A 214 -4.85 7.98 0.10
CA CYS A 214 -5.21 7.20 -1.09
C CYS A 214 -6.41 6.28 -0.85
N ILE A 215 -6.46 5.59 0.29
CA ILE A 215 -7.61 4.74 0.64
C ILE A 215 -8.87 5.59 0.76
N LEU A 216 -8.83 6.69 1.51
CA LEU A 216 -10.00 7.58 1.66
C LEU A 216 -10.47 8.07 0.29
N ARG A 217 -9.56 8.60 -0.55
CA ARG A 217 -9.88 9.14 -1.87
C ARG A 217 -10.45 8.09 -2.84
N TYR A 218 -9.75 6.97 -3.01
CA TYR A 218 -10.04 6.03 -4.10
C TYR A 218 -10.96 4.88 -3.68
N ARG A 219 -11.02 4.54 -2.39
CA ARG A 219 -11.98 3.53 -1.91
C ARG A 219 -13.30 4.15 -1.48
N TYR A 220 -13.24 5.24 -0.72
CA TYR A 220 -14.42 5.79 -0.05
C TYR A 220 -14.96 7.07 -0.71
N GLY A 221 -14.11 7.83 -1.41
CA GLY A 221 -14.49 9.04 -2.15
C GLY A 221 -14.73 8.84 -3.65
N THR A 222 -14.58 7.61 -4.17
CA THR A 222 -14.78 7.26 -5.58
C THR A 222 -15.88 6.20 -5.70
N PRO A 223 -16.79 6.28 -6.70
CA PRO A 223 -17.82 5.27 -6.89
C PRO A 223 -17.25 3.85 -7.00
N LEU A 224 -17.87 2.89 -6.29
CA LEU A 224 -17.38 1.51 -6.17
C LEU A 224 -17.13 0.84 -7.53
N ARG A 225 -17.98 1.10 -8.53
CA ARG A 225 -17.83 0.55 -9.89
C ARG A 225 -16.47 0.89 -10.48
N ASP A 226 -16.00 2.11 -10.24
CA ASP A 226 -14.78 2.63 -10.83
C ASP A 226 -13.54 2.15 -10.04
N ALA A 227 -13.66 2.05 -8.70
CA ALA A 227 -12.57 1.62 -7.81
C ALA A 227 -12.38 0.09 -7.70
N SER A 228 -13.29 -0.71 -8.26
CA SER A 228 -13.25 -2.19 -8.18
C SER A 228 -12.00 -2.84 -8.80
N GLN A 229 -11.29 -2.14 -9.69
CA GLN A 229 -10.03 -2.63 -10.26
C GLN A 229 -8.81 -2.32 -9.40
N LEU A 230 -8.94 -1.54 -8.31
CA LEU A 230 -7.82 -1.12 -7.47
C LEU A 230 -7.47 -2.22 -6.45
N TYR A 231 -6.42 -3.01 -6.72
CA TYR A 231 -5.99 -4.07 -5.80
C TYR A 231 -5.03 -3.60 -4.70
N GLY A 232 -4.44 -2.42 -4.84
CA GLY A 232 -3.42 -1.98 -3.91
C GLY A 232 -2.89 -0.57 -4.13
N ILE A 233 -1.97 -0.19 -3.25
CA ILE A 233 -1.25 1.09 -3.28
C ILE A 233 0.23 0.81 -3.02
N SER A 234 1.11 1.21 -3.93
CA SER A 234 2.55 1.14 -3.76
C SER A 234 3.07 2.27 -2.84
N LEU A 235 4.11 1.96 -2.07
CA LEU A 235 4.93 2.96 -1.37
C LEU A 235 6.20 3.31 -2.15
N TYR A 236 6.58 2.47 -3.11
CA TYR A 236 7.80 2.56 -3.89
C TYR A 236 7.56 3.08 -5.32
N GLN A 237 8.53 3.80 -5.88
CA GLN A 237 8.55 4.20 -7.30
C GLN A 237 9.54 3.35 -8.14
N PRO A 238 9.06 2.45 -9.02
CA PRO A 238 9.95 1.62 -9.83
C PRO A 238 10.86 2.46 -10.73
N LYS A 239 12.17 2.17 -10.71
CA LYS A 239 13.17 2.64 -11.68
C LYS A 239 13.46 1.61 -12.78
N VAL A 240 12.89 0.41 -12.66
CA VAL A 240 13.16 -0.73 -13.51
C VAL A 240 11.85 -1.42 -13.89
N ALA A 241 11.65 -1.66 -15.18
CA ALA A 241 10.59 -2.53 -15.67
C ALA A 241 11.09 -3.97 -15.65
N GLU A 242 10.43 -4.81 -14.86
CA GLU A 242 10.91 -6.16 -14.54
C GLU A 242 10.32 -7.26 -15.43
N LEU A 243 9.17 -7.03 -16.08
CA LEU A 243 8.40 -8.12 -16.70
C LEU A 243 8.68 -8.36 -18.20
N HIS A 244 9.60 -7.61 -18.81
CA HIS A 244 9.97 -7.82 -20.21
C HIS A 244 10.81 -9.08 -20.40
N MET A 245 10.46 -9.88 -21.43
CA MET A 245 11.18 -11.11 -21.77
C MET A 245 12.67 -10.90 -22.07
N GLN A 246 13.03 -9.74 -22.63
CA GLN A 246 14.41 -9.44 -23.00
C GLN A 246 15.30 -9.08 -21.80
N GLY A 247 14.74 -8.92 -20.61
CA GLY A 247 15.50 -8.40 -19.47
C GLY A 247 14.84 -7.21 -18.80
N ARG A 248 15.37 -6.90 -17.63
CA ARG A 248 15.12 -5.64 -16.92
C ARG A 248 15.56 -4.46 -17.77
N ARG A 249 14.77 -3.40 -17.76
CA ARG A 249 15.06 -2.16 -18.49
C ARG A 249 14.85 -0.96 -17.58
N PRO A 250 15.64 0.11 -17.73
CA PRO A 250 15.33 1.38 -17.07
C PRO A 250 13.89 1.78 -17.34
N PHE A 251 13.21 2.25 -16.31
CA PHE A 251 11.81 2.63 -16.35
C PHE A 251 11.60 3.95 -15.62
N SER A 252 10.76 4.79 -16.21
CA SER A 252 10.36 6.08 -15.67
C SER A 252 8.95 6.38 -16.17
N ALA A 253 7.97 6.25 -15.28
CA ALA A 253 6.57 6.57 -15.59
C ALA A 253 6.46 8.02 -16.08
N ARG A 254 7.25 8.92 -15.50
CA ARG A 254 7.35 10.32 -15.92
C ARG A 254 7.76 10.51 -17.36
N ASP A 255 8.82 9.82 -17.80
CA ASP A 255 9.30 9.98 -19.18
C ASP A 255 8.25 9.44 -20.16
N ILE A 256 7.61 8.32 -19.81
CA ILE A 256 6.48 7.77 -20.56
C ILE A 256 5.33 8.77 -20.66
N PHE A 257 4.94 9.40 -19.56
CA PHE A 257 3.86 10.38 -19.51
C PHE A 257 4.20 11.68 -20.23
N ALA A 258 5.46 12.12 -20.15
CA ALA A 258 5.96 13.27 -20.91
C ALA A 258 5.91 13.01 -22.42
N MET A 259 6.39 11.86 -22.88
CA MET A 259 6.32 11.44 -24.29
C MET A 259 4.88 11.32 -24.80
N ALA A 260 3.96 10.91 -23.92
CA ALA A 260 2.54 10.81 -24.23
C ALA A 260 1.76 12.13 -24.08
N ASN A 261 2.43 13.25 -23.81
CA ASN A 261 1.83 14.57 -23.61
C ASN A 261 0.77 14.63 -22.50
N ILE A 262 0.94 13.83 -21.44
CA ILE A 262 0.11 13.94 -20.25
C ILE A 262 0.46 15.24 -19.54
N LYS A 263 -0.54 16.08 -19.26
CA LYS A 263 -0.38 17.44 -18.72
C LYS A 263 0.55 17.53 -17.50
N HIS A 264 0.49 16.53 -16.61
CA HIS A 264 1.29 16.47 -15.40
C HIS A 264 2.07 15.15 -15.34
N PRO A 265 3.29 15.08 -15.91
CA PRO A 265 4.06 13.83 -15.98
C PRO A 265 4.50 13.23 -14.63
N HIS A 266 4.49 14.01 -13.55
CA HIS A 266 4.76 13.54 -12.18
C HIS A 266 3.48 13.19 -11.40
N THR A 267 2.34 13.04 -12.09
CA THR A 267 1.09 12.62 -11.46
C THR A 267 1.16 11.14 -11.05
N PRO A 268 0.55 10.75 -9.91
CA PRO A 268 0.35 9.35 -9.56
C PRO A 268 -0.36 8.59 -10.69
N TYR A 269 -0.14 7.28 -10.78
CA TYR A 269 -0.65 6.47 -11.87
C TYR A 269 -1.08 5.08 -11.42
N LEU A 270 -1.79 4.38 -12.29
CA LEU A 270 -2.23 3.01 -12.10
C LEU A 270 -1.35 2.07 -12.91
N SER A 271 -0.93 0.95 -12.33
CA SER A 271 -0.11 -0.06 -12.99
C SER A 271 -0.59 -1.47 -12.63
N GLN A 272 -0.53 -2.40 -13.58
CA GLN A 272 -0.79 -3.82 -13.30
C GLN A 272 0.35 -4.51 -12.54
N VAL A 273 1.56 -3.94 -12.56
CA VAL A 273 2.71 -4.57 -11.91
C VAL A 273 2.55 -4.46 -10.39
N PRO A 274 2.63 -5.56 -9.62
CA PRO A 274 2.63 -5.52 -8.16
C PRO A 274 3.96 -5.01 -7.61
N CYS A 275 3.89 -4.27 -6.50
CA CYS A 275 5.07 -3.76 -5.82
C CYS A 275 5.55 -4.78 -4.76
N SER A 276 6.86 -5.05 -4.75
CA SER A 276 7.53 -5.90 -3.75
C SER A 276 8.03 -5.13 -2.54
N TRP A 277 8.35 -3.85 -2.68
CA TRP A 277 9.10 -3.10 -1.65
C TRP A 277 8.22 -2.16 -0.86
N GLY A 278 7.21 -2.72 -0.21
CA GLY A 278 6.23 -1.96 0.56
C GLY A 278 5.03 -1.59 -0.29
N ALA A 279 3.90 -2.24 0.00
CA ALA A 279 2.63 -1.98 -0.64
C ALA A 279 1.46 -2.34 0.26
N VAL A 280 0.33 -1.69 0.01
CA VAL A 280 -0.96 -2.03 0.58
C VAL A 280 -1.69 -2.96 -0.37
N TYR A 281 -2.24 -4.05 0.16
CA TYR A 281 -3.13 -4.95 -0.57
C TYR A 281 -4.55 -4.86 -0.04
N PHE A 282 -5.51 -4.81 -0.96
CA PHE A 282 -6.92 -4.64 -0.64
C PHE A 282 -7.57 -5.99 -0.30
N PRO A 283 -8.52 -6.02 0.65
CA PRO A 283 -8.97 -7.25 1.28
C PRO A 283 -9.60 -8.25 0.33
N GLU A 284 -10.46 -7.78 -0.57
CA GLU A 284 -11.13 -8.63 -1.56
C GLU A 284 -10.15 -9.27 -2.53
N HIS A 285 -9.20 -8.49 -3.05
CA HIS A 285 -8.22 -8.95 -4.03
C HIS A 285 -7.20 -9.89 -3.41
N TRP A 286 -6.80 -9.67 -2.16
CA TRP A 286 -5.91 -10.59 -1.46
C TRP A 286 -6.58 -11.93 -1.16
N ARG A 287 -7.87 -11.93 -0.77
CA ARG A 287 -8.64 -13.19 -0.62
C ARG A 287 -8.78 -13.92 -1.95
N GLU A 288 -9.09 -13.21 -3.02
CA GLU A 288 -9.16 -13.77 -4.38
C GLU A 288 -7.82 -14.39 -4.78
N PHE A 289 -6.70 -13.69 -4.54
CA PHE A 289 -5.37 -14.19 -4.84
C PHE A 289 -5.05 -15.48 -4.09
N ARG A 290 -5.36 -15.55 -2.79
CA ARG A 290 -5.12 -16.77 -2.02
C ARG A 290 -5.92 -17.96 -2.57
N GLN A 291 -7.14 -17.73 -3.02
CA GLN A 291 -7.95 -18.75 -3.70
C GLN A 291 -7.30 -19.15 -5.04
N TYR A 292 -6.94 -18.16 -5.87
CA TYR A 292 -6.29 -18.37 -7.16
C TYR A 292 -4.99 -19.19 -7.02
N LEU A 293 -4.13 -18.80 -6.08
CA LEU A 293 -2.86 -19.47 -5.81
C LEU A 293 -3.08 -20.91 -5.36
N SER A 294 -4.03 -21.15 -4.44
CA SER A 294 -4.36 -22.50 -3.99
C SER A 294 -4.79 -23.40 -5.16
N LEU A 295 -5.56 -22.86 -6.12
CA LEU A 295 -5.96 -23.60 -7.31
C LEU A 295 -4.79 -23.86 -8.26
N ARG A 296 -3.95 -22.85 -8.51
CA ARG A 296 -2.77 -22.97 -9.38
C ARG A 296 -1.77 -23.98 -8.84
N LEU A 297 -1.50 -23.96 -7.55
CA LEU A 297 -0.59 -24.91 -6.89
C LEU A 297 -1.20 -26.32 -6.75
N SER A 298 -2.53 -26.45 -6.81
CA SER A 298 -3.17 -27.76 -6.80
C SER A 298 -2.95 -28.54 -8.10
N GLU A 299 -2.64 -27.85 -9.21
CA GLU A 299 -2.52 -28.41 -10.56
C GLU A 299 -3.75 -29.17 -11.10
N HIS A 300 -4.87 -29.18 -10.38
CA HIS A 300 -6.07 -29.94 -10.76
C HIS A 300 -6.77 -29.34 -11.98
N VAL A 301 -6.71 -28.02 -12.14
CA VAL A 301 -7.42 -27.29 -13.21
C VAL A 301 -6.43 -26.70 -14.21
N ILE A 302 -5.42 -25.98 -13.72
CA ILE A 302 -4.40 -25.35 -14.58
C ILE A 302 -3.02 -25.81 -14.08
N PRO A 303 -2.31 -26.65 -14.84
CA PRO A 303 -0.93 -27.05 -14.52
C PRO A 303 -0.01 -25.84 -14.29
N THR A 304 0.90 -25.87 -13.31
CA THR A 304 1.80 -24.72 -13.03
C THR A 304 2.69 -24.34 -14.22
N THR A 305 2.90 -25.27 -15.15
CA THR A 305 3.62 -25.09 -16.41
C THR A 305 2.86 -24.31 -17.48
N ASP A 306 1.52 -24.26 -17.38
CA ASP A 306 0.71 -23.56 -18.37
C ASP A 306 0.94 -22.06 -18.29
N ILE A 307 1.15 -21.45 -19.46
CA ILE A 307 1.39 -20.02 -19.58
C ILE A 307 0.06 -19.30 -19.54
N VAL A 308 -0.23 -18.60 -18.45
CA VAL A 308 -1.44 -17.79 -18.32
C VAL A 308 -1.28 -16.44 -19.00
N VAL A 309 -0.13 -15.77 -18.84
CA VAL A 309 0.16 -14.49 -19.51
C VAL A 309 1.26 -14.70 -20.56
N PRO A 310 0.93 -14.65 -21.87
CA PRO A 310 1.92 -14.84 -22.92
C PRO A 310 3.04 -13.80 -22.86
N ASN A 311 4.28 -14.22 -23.17
CA ASN A 311 5.44 -13.33 -23.29
C ASN A 311 5.73 -12.45 -22.06
N LEU A 312 5.42 -12.96 -20.87
CA LEU A 312 5.75 -12.34 -19.59
C LEU A 312 6.98 -13.01 -18.98
N ARG A 313 7.97 -12.23 -18.54
CA ARG A 313 9.21 -12.78 -17.94
C ARG A 313 8.93 -13.61 -16.69
N SER A 314 7.94 -13.21 -15.89
CA SER A 314 7.61 -13.90 -14.63
C SER A 314 7.11 -15.33 -14.80
N ASN A 315 6.80 -15.77 -16.03
CA ASN A 315 6.54 -17.19 -16.30
C ASN A 315 7.74 -18.10 -15.90
N ARG A 316 8.95 -17.54 -15.85
CA ARG A 316 10.18 -18.22 -15.41
C ARG A 316 10.38 -18.21 -13.88
N TRP A 317 9.52 -17.54 -13.12
CA TRP A 317 9.66 -17.40 -11.67
C TRP A 317 8.82 -18.44 -10.94
N SER A 318 9.21 -19.71 -11.05
CA SER A 318 8.39 -20.85 -10.62
C SER A 318 8.04 -20.83 -9.12
N ARG A 319 8.89 -20.22 -8.29
CA ARG A 319 8.78 -20.14 -6.83
C ARG A 319 8.30 -18.79 -6.30
N SER A 320 8.01 -17.85 -7.20
CA SER A 320 7.60 -16.49 -6.84
C SER A 320 6.09 -16.38 -6.71
N TRP A 321 5.61 -15.79 -5.62
CA TRP A 321 4.19 -15.45 -5.50
C TRP A 321 3.76 -14.42 -6.55
N LYS A 322 4.67 -13.52 -6.98
CA LYS A 322 4.41 -12.50 -8.00
C LYS A 322 4.10 -13.09 -9.36
N LYS A 323 4.66 -14.25 -9.72
CA LYS A 323 4.25 -14.96 -10.95
C LYS A 323 2.74 -15.12 -10.95
N PHE A 324 2.20 -15.78 -9.92
CA PHE A 324 0.78 -16.07 -9.81
C PHE A 324 -0.06 -14.81 -9.60
N PHE A 325 0.47 -13.81 -8.90
CA PHE A 325 -0.24 -12.53 -8.74
C PHE A 325 -0.37 -11.78 -10.07
N ASN A 326 0.68 -11.73 -10.88
CA ASN A 326 0.65 -11.15 -12.22
C ASN A 326 -0.39 -11.85 -13.13
N GLU A 327 -0.52 -13.17 -13.01
CA GLU A 327 -1.55 -13.92 -13.74
C GLU A 327 -2.95 -13.44 -13.35
N MET A 328 -3.28 -13.40 -12.06
CA MET A 328 -4.60 -12.93 -11.59
C MET A 328 -4.86 -11.48 -12.00
N VAL A 329 -3.87 -10.59 -11.83
CA VAL A 329 -4.00 -9.18 -12.19
C VAL A 329 -4.22 -8.99 -13.69
N TYR A 330 -3.53 -9.77 -14.53
CA TYR A 330 -3.74 -9.77 -15.98
C TYR A 330 -5.15 -10.22 -16.34
N LEU A 331 -5.60 -11.34 -15.78
CA LEU A 331 -6.91 -11.91 -16.05
C LEU A 331 -8.02 -10.98 -15.61
N GLN A 332 -7.92 -10.32 -14.46
CA GLN A 332 -8.97 -9.41 -13.98
C GLN A 332 -8.84 -7.98 -14.50
N GLY A 333 -7.70 -7.62 -15.10
CA GLY A 333 -7.39 -6.25 -15.44
C GLY A 333 -7.25 -5.35 -14.21
N TYR A 334 -6.84 -5.89 -13.07
CA TYR A 334 -6.64 -5.10 -11.85
C TYR A 334 -5.40 -4.20 -11.97
N VAL A 335 -5.34 -3.17 -11.13
CA VAL A 335 -4.24 -2.20 -11.06
C VAL A 335 -3.95 -1.78 -9.62
N SER A 336 -2.72 -1.38 -9.35
CA SER A 336 -2.31 -0.72 -8.11
C SER A 336 -1.98 0.74 -8.38
N LEU A 337 -2.20 1.60 -7.38
CA LEU A 337 -1.80 3.00 -7.43
C LEU A 337 -0.33 3.17 -7.08
N TYR A 338 0.40 3.94 -7.88
CA TYR A 338 1.81 4.25 -7.68
C TYR A 338 2.04 5.75 -7.46
N PRO A 339 2.91 6.13 -6.50
CA PRO A 339 3.44 7.49 -6.42
C PRO A 339 4.32 7.79 -7.65
N ASN A 340 4.53 9.06 -7.96
CA ASN A 340 5.35 9.49 -9.11
C ASN A 340 6.06 10.85 -8.86
N TYR A 341 6.45 11.09 -7.61
CA TYR A 341 7.07 12.34 -7.18
C TYR A 341 8.42 12.60 -7.84
N ASP A 342 8.79 13.87 -7.91
CA ASP A 342 10.07 14.31 -8.46
C ASP A 342 11.27 13.58 -7.86
N TYR A 343 12.24 13.26 -8.73
CA TYR A 343 13.48 12.57 -8.35
C TYR A 343 13.31 11.20 -7.69
N PHE A 344 12.21 10.49 -8.00
CA PHE A 344 11.86 9.19 -7.43
C PHE A 344 11.69 9.19 -5.91
N VAL A 345 11.35 10.34 -5.30
CA VAL A 345 11.11 10.43 -3.86
C VAL A 345 9.93 9.55 -3.45
N SER A 346 10.18 8.57 -2.60
CA SER A 346 9.24 7.47 -2.34
C SER A 346 8.89 7.35 -0.87
N LEU A 347 7.82 6.61 -0.58
CA LEU A 347 7.35 6.35 0.78
C LEU A 347 7.99 5.10 1.38
N SER A 348 8.67 4.31 0.55
CA SER A 348 9.57 3.24 0.94
C SER A 348 10.83 3.23 0.06
N THR A 349 11.89 2.62 0.57
CA THR A 349 13.12 2.31 -0.15
C THR A 349 13.54 0.87 0.15
N ASN A 350 14.31 0.26 -0.74
CA ASN A 350 14.84 -1.08 -0.56
C ASN A 350 16.37 -1.02 -0.54
N HIS A 351 16.97 -1.67 0.45
CA HIS A 351 18.43 -1.70 0.64
C HIS A 351 19.14 -2.79 -0.17
N LEU A 352 18.38 -3.64 -0.84
CA LEU A 352 18.84 -4.74 -1.69
C LEU A 352 19.91 -5.59 -0.98
N GLU A 353 19.55 -6.01 0.23
CA GLU A 353 20.40 -6.80 1.10
C GLU A 353 20.38 -8.26 0.65
N VAL A 354 21.47 -8.97 0.96
CA VAL A 354 21.64 -10.40 0.59
C VAL A 354 20.46 -11.21 1.12
N GLY A 355 19.93 -12.11 0.29
CA GLY A 355 18.74 -12.90 0.58
C GLY A 355 18.47 -13.92 -0.53
N GLU A 356 17.28 -14.54 -0.53
CA GLU A 356 16.94 -15.63 -1.46
C GLU A 356 17.16 -15.25 -2.94
N HIS A 357 16.89 -14.00 -3.30
CA HIS A 357 17.02 -13.50 -4.68
C HIS A 357 18.21 -12.54 -4.88
N VAL A 358 18.92 -12.17 -3.82
CA VAL A 358 20.02 -11.19 -3.86
C VAL A 358 21.34 -11.87 -3.51
N PRO A 359 22.28 -12.01 -4.46
CA PRO A 359 23.54 -12.68 -4.21
C PRO A 359 24.48 -11.82 -3.35
N ALA A 360 25.39 -12.48 -2.63
CA ALA A 360 26.32 -11.82 -1.69
C ALA A 360 27.29 -10.82 -2.34
N ASN A 361 27.54 -10.95 -3.65
CA ASN A 361 28.49 -10.14 -4.41
C ASN A 361 27.81 -9.06 -5.26
N ILE A 362 26.65 -8.55 -4.83
CA ILE A 362 25.93 -7.54 -5.61
C ILE A 362 26.74 -6.24 -5.74
N ASP A 363 26.77 -5.71 -6.96
CA ASP A 363 27.45 -4.46 -7.28
C ASP A 363 26.73 -3.27 -6.62
N GLN A 364 27.49 -2.35 -6.04
CA GLN A 364 26.99 -1.11 -5.44
C GLN A 364 26.18 -0.28 -6.44
N GLU A 365 26.54 -0.31 -7.73
CA GLU A 365 25.79 0.41 -8.75
C GLU A 365 24.40 -0.22 -8.98
N LYS A 366 24.28 -1.55 -8.83
CA LYS A 366 22.97 -2.21 -8.83
C LYS A 366 22.18 -1.81 -7.59
N GLN A 367 22.77 -1.83 -6.39
CA GLN A 367 22.08 -1.40 -5.16
C GLN A 367 21.49 0.01 -5.27
N ARG A 368 22.23 0.95 -5.90
CA ARG A 368 21.74 2.32 -6.14
C ARG A 368 20.53 2.43 -7.06
N GLN A 369 20.29 1.44 -7.92
CA GLN A 369 19.09 1.42 -8.77
C GLN A 369 17.82 1.15 -7.96
N TYR A 370 17.95 0.47 -6.82
CA TYR A 370 16.83 0.08 -5.97
C TYR A 370 16.67 1.01 -4.76
N PHE A 371 17.75 1.66 -4.34
CA PHE A 371 17.70 2.73 -3.35
C PHE A 371 17.00 3.99 -3.90
N LEU A 372 15.94 4.41 -3.21
CA LEU A 372 15.20 5.63 -3.49
C LEU A 372 15.31 6.62 -2.32
N PRO A 373 15.35 7.93 -2.59
CA PRO A 373 15.25 8.91 -1.53
C PRO A 373 13.88 8.81 -0.85
N LEU A 374 13.87 8.70 0.48
CA LEU A 374 12.63 8.67 1.25
C LEU A 374 12.05 10.08 1.34
N MET A 375 10.72 10.16 1.23
CA MET A 375 9.96 11.37 1.45
C MET A 375 10.09 11.80 2.91
N GLN A 376 10.42 13.06 3.15
CA GLN A 376 10.54 13.61 4.50
C GLN A 376 10.18 15.10 4.50
N GLU A 377 9.84 15.61 5.68
CA GLU A 377 9.63 17.04 5.87
C GLU A 377 10.91 17.83 5.51
N PRO A 378 10.81 18.97 4.82
CA PRO A 378 11.97 19.73 4.34
C PRO A 378 12.99 20.09 5.43
N GLU A 379 12.53 20.38 6.65
CA GLU A 379 13.42 20.71 7.77
C GLU A 379 14.30 19.54 8.21
N VAL A 380 13.81 18.31 8.06
CA VAL A 380 14.54 17.07 8.35
C VAL A 380 15.48 16.76 7.19
N ALA A 381 14.99 16.82 5.96
CA ALA A 381 15.80 16.57 4.76
C ALA A 381 17.01 17.51 4.65
N ASN A 382 16.88 18.76 5.12
CA ASN A 382 17.97 19.73 5.18
C ASN A 382 19.14 19.29 6.09
N ARG A 383 18.92 18.34 7.02
CA ARG A 383 19.95 17.78 7.91
C ARG A 383 20.73 16.62 7.26
N HIS A 384 20.19 16.00 6.21
CA HIS A 384 20.80 14.87 5.49
C HIS A 384 20.86 15.10 3.96
N PRO A 385 21.56 16.16 3.50
CA PRO A 385 21.64 16.49 2.09
C PRO A 385 22.20 15.34 1.25
N GLY A 386 21.43 14.88 0.25
CA GLY A 386 21.85 13.88 -0.75
C GLY A 386 21.29 12.47 -0.56
N LYS A 387 20.77 12.12 0.63
CA LYS A 387 20.01 10.87 0.86
C LYS A 387 18.50 11.12 0.85
N GLU A 388 18.09 12.30 1.32
CA GLU A 388 16.70 12.70 1.47
C GLU A 388 16.43 13.96 0.65
N ARG A 389 15.17 14.15 0.25
CA ARG A 389 14.72 15.39 -0.40
C ARG A 389 13.47 15.86 0.32
N GLY A 390 13.41 17.15 0.63
CA GLY A 390 12.22 17.80 1.15
C GLY A 390 11.15 17.82 0.08
N VAL A 391 10.32 16.78 0.06
CA VAL A 391 9.13 16.66 -0.78
C VAL A 391 8.00 16.29 0.16
N LYS A 392 6.90 17.02 0.06
CA LYS A 392 5.70 16.80 0.84
C LYS A 392 4.66 16.01 0.05
N LEU A 393 3.66 15.49 0.77
CA LEU A 393 2.54 14.80 0.14
C LEU A 393 1.79 15.67 -0.86
N LEU A 394 1.65 16.97 -0.59
CA LEU A 394 0.94 17.92 -1.46
C LEU A 394 1.83 18.59 -2.52
N ASP A 395 3.07 18.13 -2.71
CA ASP A 395 3.88 18.46 -3.90
C ASP A 395 3.41 17.69 -5.16
N LEU A 396 2.18 17.15 -5.10
CA LEU A 396 1.44 16.62 -6.22
C LEU A 396 0.96 17.76 -7.15
N PRO A 397 0.67 17.45 -8.43
CA PRO A 397 0.03 18.41 -9.30
C PRO A 397 -1.29 18.91 -8.68
N LEU A 398 -1.49 20.23 -8.67
CA LEU A 398 -2.66 20.88 -8.06
C LEU A 398 -2.81 20.65 -6.55
N SER A 399 -1.73 20.25 -5.87
CA SER A 399 -1.67 20.00 -4.43
C SER A 399 -2.75 19.05 -3.91
N ASN A 400 -3.13 18.07 -4.72
CA ASN A 400 -4.16 17.09 -4.36
C ASN A 400 -3.95 15.77 -5.13
N LEU A 401 -4.48 14.68 -4.60
CA LEU A 401 -4.60 13.43 -5.37
C LEU A 401 -5.49 13.68 -6.61
N PRO A 402 -5.11 13.19 -7.79
CA PRO A 402 -5.93 13.33 -9.00
C PRO A 402 -7.27 12.61 -8.84
N LYS A 403 -8.27 13.04 -9.62
CA LYS A 403 -9.51 12.27 -9.76
C LYS A 403 -9.21 10.92 -10.41
N TRP A 404 -9.97 9.88 -10.06
CA TRP A 404 -9.82 8.53 -10.63
C TRP A 404 -9.71 8.51 -12.16
N ALA A 405 -10.61 9.21 -12.85
CA ALA A 405 -10.64 9.28 -14.33
C ALA A 405 -9.42 9.98 -14.96
N ASN A 406 -8.60 10.68 -14.17
CA ASN A 406 -7.42 11.40 -14.63
C ASN A 406 -6.12 10.63 -14.39
N LEU A 407 -6.17 9.48 -13.70
CA LEU A 407 -5.00 8.64 -13.47
C LEU A 407 -4.56 7.96 -14.77
N PRO A 408 -3.31 8.15 -15.22
CA PRO A 408 -2.76 7.36 -16.31
C PRO A 408 -2.70 5.88 -15.93
N VAL A 409 -2.83 4.99 -16.91
CA VAL A 409 -2.85 3.54 -16.70
C VAL A 409 -1.73 2.88 -17.49
N LEU A 410 -0.95 2.02 -16.85
CA LEU A 410 0.09 1.20 -17.46
C LEU A 410 -0.26 -0.29 -17.37
N ASP A 411 0.04 -1.03 -18.43
CA ASP A 411 -0.05 -2.50 -18.46
C ASP A 411 1.16 -3.18 -17.78
N LEU A 412 1.18 -4.51 -17.73
CA LEU A 412 2.29 -5.29 -17.16
C LEU A 412 3.65 -5.04 -17.81
N TRP A 413 3.70 -4.51 -19.03
CA TRP A 413 4.94 -4.19 -19.74
C TRP A 413 5.30 -2.69 -19.64
N GLY A 414 4.57 -1.92 -18.82
CA GLY A 414 4.80 -0.49 -18.63
C GLY A 414 4.33 0.37 -19.80
N ASN A 415 3.49 -0.14 -20.70
CA ASN A 415 2.93 0.65 -21.80
C ASN A 415 1.62 1.33 -21.39
N ILE A 416 1.35 2.50 -21.96
CA ILE A 416 0.10 3.23 -21.74
C ILE A 416 -1.10 2.40 -22.22
N SER A 417 -2.12 2.32 -21.36
CA SER A 417 -3.35 1.57 -21.57
C SER A 417 -4.55 2.32 -20.99
N SER A 418 -5.68 1.62 -20.83
CA SER A 418 -6.86 2.10 -20.12
C SER A 418 -7.48 0.96 -19.31
N LEU A 419 -8.21 1.29 -18.23
CA LEU A 419 -8.88 0.30 -17.39
C LEU A 419 -9.80 -0.63 -18.17
N GLY A 420 -10.55 -0.09 -19.15
CA GLY A 420 -11.42 -0.88 -20.02
C GLY A 420 -10.65 -1.83 -20.93
N LYS A 421 -9.53 -1.38 -21.51
CA LYS A 421 -8.67 -2.23 -22.34
C LYS A 421 -8.08 -3.39 -21.54
N LEU A 422 -7.58 -3.11 -20.32
CA LEU A 422 -7.03 -4.15 -19.44
C LEU A 422 -8.07 -5.21 -19.10
N ARG A 423 -9.29 -4.78 -18.74
CA ARG A 423 -10.41 -5.68 -18.45
C ARG A 423 -10.77 -6.56 -19.65
N ASN A 424 -10.87 -5.97 -20.84
CA ASN A 424 -11.22 -6.70 -22.06
C ASN A 424 -10.16 -7.74 -22.43
N VAL A 425 -8.87 -7.38 -22.35
CA VAL A 425 -7.77 -8.32 -22.60
C VAL A 425 -7.80 -9.50 -21.62
N GLY A 426 -8.04 -9.22 -20.34
CA GLY A 426 -8.19 -10.26 -19.32
C GLY A 426 -9.39 -11.18 -19.56
N LEU A 427 -10.55 -10.60 -19.94
CA LEU A 427 -11.76 -11.34 -20.30
C LEU A 427 -11.55 -12.25 -21.51
N GLU A 428 -10.96 -11.72 -22.60
CA GLU A 428 -10.60 -12.50 -23.79
C GLU A 428 -9.65 -13.65 -23.42
N ARG A 429 -8.71 -13.41 -22.51
CA ARG A 429 -7.81 -14.46 -22.04
C ARG A 429 -8.56 -15.56 -21.29
N ARG A 430 -9.48 -15.21 -20.39
CA ARG A 430 -10.33 -16.19 -19.68
C ARG A 430 -11.13 -17.04 -20.67
N MET A 431 -11.83 -16.42 -21.63
CA MET A 431 -12.61 -17.14 -22.66
C MET A 431 -11.78 -18.08 -23.54
N ASN A 432 -10.51 -17.75 -23.77
CA ASN A 432 -9.60 -18.58 -24.55
C ASN A 432 -9.06 -19.76 -23.74
N MET A 433 -8.85 -19.57 -22.44
CA MET A 433 -8.35 -20.63 -21.56
C MET A 433 -9.45 -21.59 -21.13
N SER A 434 -10.64 -21.11 -20.75
CA SER A 434 -11.71 -21.94 -20.20
C SER A 434 -12.68 -22.48 -21.27
N VAL A 435 -13.27 -23.64 -21.00
CA VAL A 435 -14.40 -24.19 -21.80
C VAL A 435 -15.73 -23.48 -21.45
N CYS A 436 -15.85 -22.95 -20.24
CA CYS A 436 -17.03 -22.22 -19.78
C CYS A 436 -17.05 -20.78 -20.28
N GLN A 437 -18.23 -20.25 -20.58
CA GLN A 437 -18.40 -18.82 -20.81
C GLN A 437 -18.34 -18.09 -19.46
N PRO A 438 -17.35 -17.19 -19.22
CA PRO A 438 -17.30 -16.39 -18.00
C PRO A 438 -18.51 -15.43 -17.95
N ASP A 439 -19.09 -15.23 -16.77
CA ASP A 439 -20.16 -14.25 -16.58
C ASP A 439 -19.52 -12.86 -16.49
N GLU A 440 -19.94 -11.92 -17.33
CA GLU A 440 -19.41 -10.55 -17.32
C GLU A 440 -19.64 -9.84 -15.98
N MET A 441 -20.58 -10.32 -15.15
CA MET A 441 -21.00 -9.68 -13.90
C MET A 441 -20.35 -10.23 -12.62
N GLU A 442 -19.83 -11.46 -12.61
CA GLU A 442 -19.25 -12.11 -11.41
C GLU A 442 -17.85 -12.65 -11.67
N ALA A 443 -16.86 -11.75 -11.74
CA ALA A 443 -15.46 -12.11 -11.75
C ALA A 443 -15.01 -12.67 -10.38
N SER A 444 -15.29 -13.96 -10.14
CA SER A 444 -14.83 -14.72 -8.97
C SER A 444 -13.60 -15.53 -9.34
N ALA A 445 -12.68 -15.78 -8.39
CA ALA A 445 -11.60 -16.76 -8.57
C ALA A 445 -12.13 -18.16 -8.97
N LEU A 446 -13.41 -18.44 -8.70
CA LEU A 446 -14.07 -19.67 -9.09
C LEU A 446 -14.31 -19.77 -10.62
N GLU A 447 -14.28 -18.67 -11.38
CA GLU A 447 -14.34 -18.74 -12.85
C GLU A 447 -13.09 -19.42 -13.44
N TYR A 448 -11.98 -19.42 -12.72
CA TYR A 448 -10.75 -20.14 -13.10
C TYR A 448 -10.86 -21.66 -12.89
N LEU A 449 -11.88 -22.16 -12.18
CA LEU A 449 -12.09 -23.60 -11.93
C LEU A 449 -12.60 -24.36 -13.15
N CYS A 450 -12.98 -23.66 -14.21
CA CYS A 450 -13.40 -24.31 -15.44
C CYS A 450 -12.19 -24.95 -16.14
N PRO A 451 -12.26 -26.24 -16.50
CA PRO A 451 -11.15 -26.94 -17.12
C PRO A 451 -10.68 -26.24 -18.40
N PRO A 452 -9.36 -26.19 -18.66
CA PRO A 452 -8.83 -25.67 -19.89
C PRO A 452 -9.40 -26.41 -21.10
N LYS A 453 -9.57 -25.74 -22.24
CA LYS A 453 -10.02 -26.40 -23.49
C LYS A 453 -9.17 -27.59 -23.90
N GLU A 454 -7.91 -27.63 -23.46
CA GLU A 454 -6.95 -28.68 -23.78
C GLU A 454 -6.90 -29.82 -22.73
N ALA A 455 -7.63 -29.71 -21.62
CA ALA A 455 -7.60 -30.68 -20.50
C ALA A 455 -8.53 -31.89 -20.66
N THR A 456 -9.05 -32.19 -21.87
CA THR A 456 -9.91 -33.37 -22.11
C THR A 456 -9.14 -34.69 -22.32
N HIS A 457 -7.84 -34.76 -22.01
CA HIS A 457 -7.10 -36.01 -21.99
C HIS A 457 -6.55 -36.28 -20.58
N LEU A 458 -7.41 -36.80 -19.71
CA LEU A 458 -7.00 -37.45 -18.48
C LEU A 458 -6.46 -38.84 -18.82
N GLU A 459 -5.14 -39.02 -18.77
CA GLU A 459 -4.53 -40.27 -18.31
C GLU A 459 -3.08 -40.01 -17.88
N ALA A 460 -2.76 -40.44 -16.66
CA ALA A 460 -1.47 -40.43 -15.96
C ALA A 460 -1.03 -39.12 -15.26
N ALA A 461 -1.56 -38.90 -14.04
CA ALA A 461 -0.89 -38.09 -13.02
C ALA A 461 -0.93 -38.78 -11.64
N HIS A 462 -0.21 -39.90 -11.54
CA HIS A 462 0.22 -40.49 -10.26
C HIS A 462 1.72 -40.78 -10.36
N LYS A 463 2.52 -39.74 -10.11
CA LYS A 463 3.89 -39.75 -9.55
C LYS A 463 4.58 -38.43 -9.90
N ALA A 464 4.50 -37.45 -8.99
CA ALA A 464 5.46 -36.35 -8.88
C ALA A 464 5.31 -35.65 -7.52
N LEU A 465 5.44 -36.41 -6.43
CA LEU A 465 6.04 -35.88 -5.21
C LEU A 465 7.49 -36.37 -5.27
N ASP A 466 8.43 -35.44 -5.15
CA ASP A 466 9.89 -35.64 -5.22
C ASP A 466 10.52 -35.74 -6.62
N ALA A 467 10.42 -34.67 -7.42
CA ALA A 467 11.45 -34.30 -8.41
C ALA A 467 11.24 -32.86 -8.90
N PHE A 468 11.48 -31.86 -8.05
CA PHE A 468 11.67 -30.50 -8.56
C PHE A 468 13.04 -30.45 -9.25
N ALA A 469 13.02 -30.33 -10.57
CA ALA A 469 14.20 -30.21 -11.40
C ALA A 469 15.01 -28.97 -10.99
N THR A 470 16.27 -29.20 -10.63
CA THR A 470 17.32 -28.18 -10.56
C THR A 470 17.60 -27.70 -12.00
N GLY A 471 16.85 -26.71 -12.46
CA GLY A 471 17.02 -26.14 -13.80
C GLY A 471 16.84 -24.63 -13.75
N ASP A 472 17.98 -23.91 -13.62
CA ASP A 472 18.17 -22.51 -13.99
C ASP A 472 17.00 -21.55 -13.65
N ASP A 473 16.58 -21.53 -12.38
CA ASP A 473 15.92 -20.35 -11.82
C ASP A 473 17.00 -19.24 -11.77
N ASP A 474 17.06 -18.41 -12.81
CA ASP A 474 17.87 -17.18 -12.85
C ASP A 474 17.68 -16.44 -11.51
N LEU A 475 18.78 -16.11 -10.80
CA LEU A 475 18.80 -15.29 -9.58
C LEU A 475 18.28 -13.88 -9.89
N ASP A 476 16.97 -13.76 -10.01
CA ASP A 476 16.28 -12.54 -10.42
C ASP A 476 15.84 -11.81 -9.15
N LEU A 477 16.65 -10.83 -8.71
CA LEU A 477 16.45 -9.82 -7.62
C LEU A 477 15.03 -9.28 -7.34
N MET A 478 14.03 -9.55 -8.18
CA MET A 478 12.67 -9.00 -8.17
C MET A 478 11.58 -10.05 -8.03
N GLN A 479 11.96 -11.31 -7.85
CA GLN A 479 11.02 -12.43 -7.79
C GLN A 479 10.05 -12.27 -6.63
N GLY A 480 10.47 -11.69 -5.50
CA GLY A 480 9.59 -11.38 -4.38
C GLY A 480 8.96 -12.61 -3.73
#